data_AF-A0A9P8Y1J1-F1
#
_entry.id   AF-A0A9P8Y1J1-F1
#
_cell.length_a   1.000
_cell.length_b   1.000
_cell.length_c   1.000
_cell.angle_alpha   90.00
_cell.angle_beta   90.00
_cell.angle_gamma   90.00
#
_symmetry.space_group_name_H-M   'P 1'
#
loop_
_entity.id
_entity.type
_entity.pdbx_description
1 polymer ?
#
loop_
_entity_poly.entity_id
_entity_poly.type
_entity_poly.pdbx_seq_one_letter_code
_entity_poly.pdbx_strand_id
1 'polypeptide(L)'
;PLLMYANTPIPQEVFKPVKKVFDKDDKYVGGGRQADIAWDALVAGHDAVWIEDPEKWGLGEGIVAPYDHPNTPTPKPQQFYVISILHQLHCLNMIRFQYYQEVHRDSRRLSRASSSLPSAEEEEAFKWKVHVEHCFEYLRQGISCGGDLVIEGSSPIKVGRGHATSVTGWGVEHECIDFERLRQFQIDQEAKYNMTWQ
;
A
#
# COMPACT_ATOMS: atom_id res chain seq x y z
N PRO A 1 -25.17 6.17 -7.92
CA PRO A 1 -24.65 4.87 -7.45
C PRO A 1 -23.13 4.82 -7.67
N LEU A 2 -22.37 4.79 -6.57
CA LEU A 2 -20.95 4.40 -6.58
C LEU A 2 -20.82 3.11 -7.41
N LEU A 3 -19.73 2.97 -8.18
CA LEU A 3 -19.45 1.84 -9.08
C LEU A 3 -19.61 0.50 -8.34
N MET A 4 -20.84 -0.03 -8.29
CA MET A 4 -21.11 -1.34 -7.75
C MET A 4 -20.77 -2.33 -8.85
N TYR A 5 -19.66 -3.04 -8.67
CA TYR A 5 -19.35 -4.21 -9.48
C TYR A 5 -20.41 -5.27 -9.17
N ALA A 6 -21.47 -5.31 -9.98
CA ALA A 6 -22.59 -6.24 -9.78
C ALA A 6 -22.17 -7.71 -10.00
N ASN A 7 -21.09 -7.93 -10.76
CA ASN A 7 -20.50 -9.24 -10.99
C ASN A 7 -19.02 -9.23 -10.56
N THR A 8 -18.76 -9.50 -9.28
CA THR A 8 -17.40 -9.57 -8.73
C THR A 8 -17.29 -10.67 -7.68
N PRO A 9 -16.16 -11.40 -7.63
CA PRO A 9 -15.89 -12.34 -6.54
C PRO A 9 -15.60 -11.62 -5.20
N ILE A 10 -15.40 -10.30 -5.21
CA ILE A 10 -15.13 -9.51 -4.00
C ILE A 10 -16.39 -9.45 -3.12
N PRO A 11 -16.31 -9.75 -1.81
CA PRO A 11 -17.45 -9.71 -0.91
C PRO A 11 -18.11 -8.32 -0.86
N GLN A 12 -19.44 -8.27 -0.84
CA GLN A 12 -20.18 -7.01 -0.83
C GLN A 12 -19.89 -6.14 0.40
N GLU A 13 -19.45 -6.77 1.50
CA GLU A 13 -19.03 -6.07 2.71
C GLU A 13 -17.84 -5.14 2.48
N VAL A 14 -16.95 -5.44 1.52
CA VAL A 14 -15.82 -4.56 1.16
C VAL A 14 -16.32 -3.19 0.70
N PHE A 15 -17.46 -3.15 0.00
CA PHE A 15 -18.01 -1.92 -0.55
C PHE A 15 -18.91 -1.16 0.44
N LYS A 16 -19.10 -1.67 1.66
CA LYS A 16 -19.82 -0.93 2.71
C LYS A 16 -18.88 0.17 3.24
N PRO A 17 -19.25 1.45 3.13
CA PRO A 17 -18.37 2.53 3.54
C PRO A 17 -18.03 2.44 5.03
N VAL A 18 -16.74 2.61 5.35
CA VAL A 18 -16.23 2.75 6.71
C VAL A 18 -15.61 4.14 6.88
N LYS A 19 -15.83 4.75 8.03
CA LYS A 19 -15.22 6.04 8.35
C LYS A 19 -13.78 5.84 8.80
N LYS A 20 -12.86 6.58 8.19
CA LYS A 20 -11.44 6.59 8.55
C LYS A 20 -10.97 8.01 8.67
N VAL A 21 -10.35 8.34 9.79
CA VAL A 21 -9.58 9.59 9.92
C VAL A 21 -8.15 9.29 9.52
N PHE A 22 -7.62 10.03 8.56
CA PHE A 22 -6.22 9.88 8.19
C PHE A 22 -5.34 10.51 9.27
N ASP A 23 -4.31 9.79 9.68
CA ASP A 23 -3.28 10.29 10.58
C ASP A 23 -1.97 9.55 10.30
N LYS A 24 -0.85 10.14 10.70
CA LYS A 24 0.47 9.53 10.52
C LYS A 24 0.55 8.22 11.30
N ASP A 25 0.82 7.12 10.59
CA ASP A 25 1.07 5.82 11.20
C ASP A 25 2.56 5.46 11.10
N ASP A 26 3.27 5.61 12.22
CA ASP A 26 4.74 5.44 12.29
C ASP A 26 5.21 4.04 11.87
N LYS A 27 4.33 3.02 11.88
CA LYS A 27 4.72 1.68 11.43
C LYS A 27 5.08 1.63 9.94
N TYR A 28 4.55 2.55 9.14
CA TYR A 28 4.74 2.58 7.68
C TYR A 28 5.77 3.62 7.23
N VAL A 29 6.36 4.37 8.16
CA VAL A 29 7.29 5.47 7.87
C VAL A 29 8.74 4.98 7.90
N GLY A 30 9.58 5.53 7.01
CA GLY A 30 11.00 5.19 6.92
C GLY A 30 11.29 3.98 6.04
N GLY A 31 12.57 3.62 5.95
CA GLY A 31 13.14 2.51 5.16
C GLY A 31 13.67 1.34 5.99
N GLY A 32 13.21 1.20 7.23
CA GLY A 32 13.67 0.17 8.15
C GLY A 32 12.88 -1.14 8.01
N ARG A 33 13.46 -2.24 8.51
CA ARG A 33 12.86 -3.59 8.48
C ARG A 33 11.41 -3.65 8.99
N GLN A 34 11.08 -2.87 10.01
CA GLN A 34 9.72 -2.83 10.56
C GLN A 34 8.72 -2.24 9.57
N ALA A 35 9.10 -1.17 8.87
CA ALA A 35 8.29 -0.58 7.81
C ALA A 35 8.15 -1.55 6.64
N ASP A 36 9.23 -2.22 6.23
CA ASP A 36 9.18 -3.22 5.15
C ASP A 36 8.17 -4.33 5.47
N ILE A 37 8.23 -4.91 6.68
CA ILE A 37 7.27 -5.93 7.13
C ILE A 37 5.84 -5.38 7.15
N ALA A 38 5.63 -4.16 7.63
CA ALA A 38 4.31 -3.55 7.69
C ALA A 38 3.72 -3.36 6.30
N TRP A 39 4.52 -2.88 5.34
CA TRP A 39 4.11 -2.68 3.96
C TRP A 39 3.81 -4.00 3.24
N ASP A 40 4.64 -5.03 3.42
CA ASP A 40 4.40 -6.35 2.81
C ASP A 40 3.10 -6.99 3.34
N ALA A 41 2.77 -6.76 4.61
CA ALA A 41 1.53 -7.24 5.23
C ALA A 41 0.26 -6.59 4.64
N LEU A 42 0.35 -5.46 3.93
CA LEU A 42 -0.80 -4.84 3.27
C LEU A 42 -1.32 -5.65 2.07
N VAL A 43 -0.47 -6.50 1.49
CA VAL A 43 -0.76 -7.27 0.27
C VAL A 43 -0.52 -8.76 0.45
N ALA A 44 -0.44 -9.25 1.69
CA ALA A 44 -0.09 -10.64 2.02
C ALA A 44 1.23 -11.13 1.38
N GLY A 45 2.18 -10.23 1.10
CA GLY A 45 3.48 -10.54 0.49
C GLY A 45 3.45 -10.82 -1.03
N HIS A 46 2.31 -11.13 -1.61
CA HIS A 46 2.08 -11.24 -3.06
C HIS A 46 0.69 -10.65 -3.30
N ASP A 47 0.47 -9.58 -4.01
CA ASP A 47 -0.87 -8.97 -4.21
C ASP A 47 -1.96 -9.83 -4.93
N ALA A 48 -1.70 -11.13 -5.15
CA ALA A 48 -2.57 -12.05 -5.87
C ALA A 48 -3.68 -12.68 -5.00
N VAL A 49 -4.79 -13.02 -5.64
CA VAL A 49 -5.96 -13.69 -5.09
C VAL A 49 -6.34 -14.87 -5.98
N TRP A 50 -6.57 -16.03 -5.39
CA TRP A 50 -7.09 -17.20 -6.11
C TRP A 50 -8.60 -17.09 -6.33
N ILE A 51 -9.06 -17.42 -7.54
CA ILE A 51 -10.48 -17.44 -7.90
C ILE A 51 -10.81 -18.83 -8.47
N GLU A 52 -11.58 -19.61 -7.71
CA GLU A 52 -11.91 -21.00 -8.03
C GLU A 52 -12.63 -21.19 -9.37
N ASP A 53 -13.60 -20.32 -9.67
CA ASP A 53 -14.39 -20.34 -10.92
C ASP A 53 -14.37 -18.94 -11.55
N PRO A 54 -13.31 -18.59 -12.30
CA PRO A 54 -13.16 -17.26 -12.88
C PRO A 54 -14.18 -16.96 -13.98
N GLU A 55 -14.61 -17.99 -14.72
CA GLU A 55 -15.58 -17.85 -15.82
C GLU A 55 -16.94 -17.37 -15.32
N LYS A 56 -17.39 -17.85 -14.14
CA LYS A 56 -18.60 -17.34 -13.47
C LYS A 56 -18.60 -15.82 -13.27
N TRP A 57 -17.41 -15.23 -13.09
CA TRP A 57 -17.24 -13.80 -12.89
C TRP A 57 -16.88 -13.06 -14.19
N GLY A 58 -16.86 -13.74 -15.33
CA GLY A 58 -16.46 -13.18 -16.62
C GLY A 58 -14.98 -12.80 -16.67
N LEU A 59 -14.14 -13.42 -15.83
CA LEU A 59 -12.69 -13.20 -15.83
C LEU A 59 -12.05 -14.09 -16.90
N GLY A 60 -11.12 -13.50 -17.66
CA GLY A 60 -10.27 -14.23 -18.62
C GLY A 60 -9.16 -15.01 -17.91
N GLU A 61 -8.14 -15.44 -18.64
CA GLU A 61 -7.01 -16.18 -18.07
C GLU A 61 -6.27 -15.34 -17.01
N GLY A 62 -6.02 -15.94 -15.84
CA GLY A 62 -5.25 -15.35 -14.76
C GLY A 62 -3.74 -15.64 -14.88
N ILE A 63 -3.03 -15.51 -13.78
CA ILE A 63 -1.64 -15.96 -13.63
C ILE A 63 -1.57 -17.28 -12.86
N VAL A 64 -0.43 -17.96 -12.95
CA VAL A 64 -0.12 -19.10 -12.06
C VAL A 64 0.05 -18.63 -10.62
N ALA A 65 -0.12 -19.54 -9.67
CA ALA A 65 0.13 -19.25 -8.26
C ALA A 65 1.53 -18.64 -8.04
N PRO A 66 1.66 -17.54 -7.26
CA PRO A 66 2.95 -16.91 -6.98
C PRO A 66 3.81 -17.68 -5.97
N TYR A 67 3.29 -18.79 -5.45
CA TYR A 67 3.95 -19.71 -4.53
C TYR A 67 3.67 -21.16 -4.93
N ASP A 68 4.50 -22.08 -4.46
CA ASP A 68 4.36 -23.50 -4.76
C ASP A 68 3.41 -24.18 -3.76
N HIS A 69 2.50 -25.01 -4.29
CA HIS A 69 1.63 -25.87 -3.50
C HIS A 69 1.87 -27.35 -3.84
N PRO A 70 2.02 -28.25 -2.84
CA PRO A 70 2.12 -29.69 -3.07
C PRO A 70 0.93 -30.18 -3.89
N ASN A 71 1.13 -31.11 -4.83
CA ASN A 71 0.05 -31.68 -5.65
C ASN A 71 -0.63 -30.69 -6.63
N THR A 72 -0.05 -29.50 -6.88
CA THR A 72 -0.54 -28.64 -7.98
C THR A 72 -0.45 -29.40 -9.30
N PRO A 73 -1.52 -29.44 -10.12
CA PRO A 73 -1.52 -30.19 -11.37
C PRO A 73 -0.54 -29.59 -12.40
N THR A 74 -0.18 -30.42 -13.39
CA THR A 74 0.62 -30.00 -14.56
C THR A 74 -0.25 -30.07 -15.82
N PRO A 75 -0.44 -28.97 -16.58
CA PRO A 75 0.09 -27.62 -16.34
C PRO A 75 -0.52 -26.92 -15.12
N LYS A 76 0.23 -25.97 -14.53
CA LYS A 76 -0.25 -25.18 -13.38
C LYS A 76 -1.50 -24.37 -13.78
N PRO A 77 -2.57 -24.36 -12.97
CA PRO A 77 -3.77 -23.56 -13.25
C PRO A 77 -3.48 -22.06 -13.24
N GLN A 78 -4.13 -21.32 -14.14
CA GLN A 78 -4.01 -19.85 -14.27
C GLN A 78 -5.22 -19.16 -13.65
N GLN A 79 -5.39 -19.33 -12.35
CA GLN A 79 -6.57 -18.90 -11.59
C GLN A 79 -6.25 -17.87 -10.50
N PHE A 80 -5.05 -17.27 -10.54
CA PHE A 80 -4.69 -16.16 -9.67
C PHE A 80 -4.86 -14.83 -10.41
N TYR A 81 -5.33 -13.82 -9.69
CA TYR A 81 -5.58 -12.47 -10.21
C TYR A 81 -5.06 -11.44 -9.23
N VAL A 82 -4.85 -10.20 -9.66
CA VAL A 82 -4.39 -9.13 -8.76
C VAL A 82 -5.49 -8.08 -8.62
N ILE A 83 -5.86 -7.75 -7.39
CA ILE A 83 -6.84 -6.69 -7.12
C ILE A 83 -6.16 -5.35 -7.31
N SER A 84 -6.77 -4.44 -8.09
CA SER A 84 -6.15 -3.16 -8.48
C SER A 84 -5.62 -2.34 -7.29
N ILE A 85 -6.36 -2.26 -6.18
CA ILE A 85 -5.92 -1.55 -4.96
C ILE A 85 -4.68 -2.20 -4.34
N LEU A 86 -4.61 -3.53 -4.31
CA LEU A 86 -3.45 -4.27 -3.79
C LEU A 86 -2.22 -4.08 -4.70
N HIS A 87 -2.43 -4.10 -6.03
CA HIS A 87 -1.35 -3.80 -6.99
C HIS A 87 -0.81 -2.38 -6.82
N GLN A 88 -1.70 -1.39 -6.63
CA GLN A 88 -1.29 -0.01 -6.39
C GLN A 88 -0.43 0.10 -5.12
N LEU A 89 -0.80 -0.59 -4.05
CA LEU A 89 0.00 -0.66 -2.82
C LEU A 89 1.34 -1.37 -3.02
N HIS A 90 1.37 -2.48 -3.76
CA HIS A 90 2.60 -3.19 -4.13
C HIS A 90 3.56 -2.25 -4.88
N CYS A 91 3.08 -1.61 -5.94
CA CYS A 91 3.86 -0.64 -6.72
C CYS A 91 4.36 0.54 -5.87
N LEU A 92 3.50 1.09 -5.01
CA LEU A 92 3.89 2.18 -4.11
C LEU A 92 4.99 1.73 -3.13
N ASN A 93 4.91 0.50 -2.60
CA ASN A 93 5.96 -0.06 -1.75
C ASN A 93 7.28 -0.25 -2.52
N MET A 94 7.24 -0.70 -3.78
CA MET A 94 8.44 -0.82 -4.61
C MET A 94 9.13 0.53 -4.83
N ILE A 95 8.36 1.59 -5.09
CA ILE A 95 8.88 2.96 -5.19
C ILE A 95 9.47 3.42 -3.86
N ARG A 96 8.75 3.19 -2.75
CA ARG A 96 9.22 3.51 -1.39
C ARG A 96 10.54 2.81 -1.08
N PHE A 97 10.62 1.52 -1.33
CA PHE A 97 11.80 0.71 -1.08
C PHE A 97 13.01 1.25 -1.86
N GLN A 98 12.85 1.51 -3.16
CA GLN A 98 13.93 2.07 -3.98
C GLN A 98 14.35 3.46 -3.49
N TYR A 99 13.40 4.33 -3.12
CA TYR A 99 13.70 5.65 -2.56
C TYR A 99 14.61 5.55 -1.32
N TYR A 100 14.28 4.69 -0.36
CA TYR A 100 15.11 4.54 0.85
C TYR A 100 16.46 3.90 0.59
N GLN A 101 16.57 3.01 -0.39
CA GLN A 101 17.87 2.45 -0.78
C GLN A 101 18.82 3.55 -1.24
N GLU A 102 18.34 4.54 -2.01
CA GLU A 102 19.16 5.68 -2.43
C GLU A 102 19.46 6.64 -1.26
N VAL A 103 18.46 6.98 -0.43
CA VAL A 103 18.66 7.83 0.76
C VAL A 103 19.73 7.24 1.70
N HIS A 104 19.72 5.93 1.92
CA HIS A 104 20.72 5.25 2.75
C HIS A 104 22.11 5.19 2.10
N ARG A 105 22.20 5.12 0.77
CA ARG A 105 23.49 5.21 0.05
C ARG A 105 24.12 6.59 0.23
N ASP A 106 23.34 7.67 0.07
CA ASP A 106 23.84 9.03 0.24
C ASP A 106 24.22 9.35 1.69
N SER A 107 23.40 8.92 2.66
CA SER A 107 23.70 9.12 4.08
C SER A 107 25.02 8.45 4.52
N ARG A 108 25.34 7.27 3.96
CA ARG A 108 26.62 6.59 4.19
C ARG A 108 27.82 7.31 3.55
N ARG A 109 27.60 8.03 2.45
CA ARG A 109 28.63 8.87 1.81
C ARG A 109 28.91 10.13 2.63
N LEU A 110 27.85 10.77 3.15
CA LEU A 110 27.93 12.05 3.88
C LEU A 110 28.39 11.90 5.35
N SER A 111 28.02 10.83 6.05
CA SER A 111 28.45 10.58 7.45
C SER A 111 29.96 10.40 7.62
N ARG A 112 30.72 10.25 6.53
CA ARG A 112 32.18 10.22 6.53
C ARG A 112 32.82 11.62 6.43
N ALA A 113 32.03 12.69 6.32
CA ALA A 113 32.51 13.98 5.83
C ALA A 113 32.25 15.24 6.71
N SER A 114 31.39 15.25 7.75
CA SER A 114 31.17 16.51 8.48
C SER A 114 30.65 16.43 9.93
N SER A 115 31.07 17.42 10.73
CA SER A 115 30.63 17.74 12.10
C SER A 115 30.24 19.22 12.28
N SER A 116 29.78 19.89 11.21
CA SER A 116 29.31 21.29 11.23
C SER A 116 27.78 21.41 11.32
N LEU A 117 27.27 22.62 11.63
CA LEU A 117 25.85 22.95 11.52
C LEU A 117 25.32 22.70 10.10
N PRO A 118 24.03 22.37 9.92
CA PRO A 118 23.44 22.15 8.60
C PRO A 118 23.48 23.42 7.76
N SER A 119 23.96 23.27 6.53
CA SER A 119 23.83 24.25 5.45
C SER A 119 22.36 24.43 5.04
N ALA A 120 22.06 25.52 4.33
CA ALA A 120 20.72 25.75 3.77
C ALA A 120 20.29 24.64 2.80
N GLU A 121 21.25 24.01 2.11
CA GLU A 121 21.00 22.85 1.23
C GLU A 121 20.58 21.62 2.03
N GLU A 122 21.22 21.37 3.18
CA GLU A 122 20.85 20.28 4.09
C GLU A 122 19.48 20.51 4.75
N GLU A 123 19.14 21.75 5.10
CA GLU A 123 17.81 22.10 5.60
C GLU A 123 16.71 21.81 4.56
N GLU A 124 16.93 22.19 3.29
CA GLU A 124 15.96 21.97 2.22
C GLU A 124 15.86 20.47 1.86
N ALA A 125 16.98 19.74 1.83
CA ALA A 125 16.98 18.30 1.63
C ALA A 125 16.19 17.56 2.73
N PHE A 126 16.35 17.96 3.99
CA PHE A 126 15.56 17.43 5.10
C PHE A 126 14.07 17.72 4.94
N LYS A 127 13.71 18.94 4.53
CA LYS A 127 12.31 19.32 4.28
C LYS A 127 11.67 18.43 3.19
N TRP A 128 12.37 18.18 2.09
CA TRP A 128 11.88 17.27 1.04
C TRP A 128 11.78 15.82 1.49
N LYS A 129 12.72 15.35 2.32
CA LYS A 129 12.64 14.02 2.94
C LYS A 129 11.34 13.87 3.74
N VAL A 130 11.02 14.84 4.60
CA VAL A 130 9.77 14.83 5.38
C VAL A 130 8.53 14.89 4.47
N HIS A 131 8.58 15.67 3.38
CA HIS A 131 7.46 15.74 2.42
C HIS A 131 7.23 14.38 1.74
N VAL A 132 8.28 13.74 1.24
CA VAL A 132 8.19 12.43 0.58
C VAL A 132 7.73 11.34 1.55
N GLU A 133 8.23 11.35 2.79
CA GLU A 133 7.76 10.49 3.88
C GLU A 133 6.25 10.64 4.10
N HIS A 134 5.76 11.87 4.17
CA HIS A 134 4.34 12.16 4.25
C HIS A 134 3.56 11.66 3.02
N CYS A 135 4.07 11.86 1.80
CA CYS A 135 3.40 11.41 0.57
C CYS A 135 3.22 9.90 0.53
N PHE A 136 4.23 9.10 0.91
CA PHE A 136 4.08 7.65 0.94
C PHE A 136 2.97 7.21 1.88
N GLU A 137 2.91 7.80 3.07
CA GLU A 137 1.90 7.45 4.07
C GLU A 137 0.50 7.94 3.67
N TYR A 138 0.40 9.14 3.10
CA TYR A 138 -0.85 9.69 2.59
C TYR A 138 -1.40 8.86 1.42
N LEU A 139 -0.56 8.52 0.44
CA LEU A 139 -0.96 7.68 -0.69
C LEU A 139 -1.32 6.26 -0.25
N ARG A 140 -0.61 5.68 0.72
CA ARG A 140 -0.96 4.37 1.30
C ARG A 140 -2.40 4.39 1.85
N GLN A 141 -2.74 5.42 2.61
CA GLN A 141 -4.07 5.57 3.19
C GLN A 141 -5.14 5.88 2.13
N GLY A 142 -4.86 6.79 1.19
CA GLY A 142 -5.77 7.12 0.09
C GLY A 142 -6.08 5.93 -0.82
N ILE A 143 -5.06 5.14 -1.19
CA ILE A 143 -5.24 3.90 -1.98
C ILE A 143 -6.04 2.88 -1.17
N SER A 144 -5.69 2.67 0.10
CA SER A 144 -6.44 1.75 0.99
C SER A 144 -7.89 2.20 1.18
N CYS A 145 -8.15 3.50 1.15
CA CYS A 145 -9.49 4.06 1.25
C CYS A 145 -10.35 3.81 0.01
N GLY A 146 -9.73 3.54 -1.15
CA GLY A 146 -10.42 3.37 -2.42
C GLY A 146 -10.61 4.65 -3.23
N GLY A 147 -9.86 5.72 -2.92
CA GLY A 147 -9.86 6.98 -3.67
C GLY A 147 -11.13 7.81 -3.49
N ASP A 148 -11.31 8.37 -2.29
CA ASP A 148 -12.43 9.26 -1.99
C ASP A 148 -12.17 10.71 -2.45
N LEU A 149 -13.20 11.57 -2.34
CA LEU A 149 -13.20 12.94 -2.88
C LEU A 149 -13.39 14.01 -1.79
N VAL A 150 -12.95 13.72 -0.56
CA VAL A 150 -13.04 14.67 0.55
C VAL A 150 -12.16 15.89 0.30
N ILE A 151 -12.64 17.08 0.69
CA ILE A 151 -11.91 18.34 0.58
C ILE A 151 -11.09 18.56 1.85
N GLU A 152 -9.77 18.61 1.71
CA GLU A 152 -8.83 18.72 2.82
C GLU A 152 -8.38 20.17 3.08
N GLY A 153 -8.40 20.58 4.35
CA GLY A 153 -8.00 21.91 4.80
C GLY A 153 -6.52 22.03 5.15
N SER A 154 -6.09 23.22 5.58
CA SER A 154 -4.70 23.44 5.98
C SER A 154 -4.30 22.60 7.21
N SER A 155 -3.21 21.85 7.06
CA SER A 155 -2.65 20.99 8.10
C SER A 155 -1.12 20.87 7.94
N PRO A 156 -0.35 21.97 8.13
CA PRO A 156 1.04 22.01 7.72
C PRO A 156 1.97 21.21 8.63
N ILE A 157 2.93 20.48 8.03
CA ILE A 157 4.07 19.90 8.76
C ILE A 157 5.20 20.95 8.78
N LYS A 158 5.41 21.59 9.92
CA LYS A 158 6.45 22.60 10.10
C LYS A 158 7.84 21.97 10.18
N VAL A 159 8.79 22.49 9.40
CA VAL A 159 10.19 22.03 9.37
C VAL A 159 11.10 23.25 9.28
N GLY A 160 11.98 23.42 10.28
CA GLY A 160 12.86 24.58 10.37
C GLY A 160 12.07 25.90 10.34
N ARG A 161 12.47 26.81 9.44
CA ARG A 161 11.79 28.11 9.22
C ARG A 161 10.61 28.03 8.24
N GLY A 162 10.29 26.84 7.74
CA GLY A 162 9.24 26.63 6.74
C GLY A 162 8.32 25.46 7.08
N HIS A 163 7.83 24.81 6.04
CA HIS A 163 6.95 23.65 6.11
C HIS A 163 7.32 22.67 5.01
N ALA A 164 7.22 21.37 5.31
CA ALA A 164 7.36 20.33 4.31
C ALA A 164 6.14 20.34 3.38
N THR A 165 4.93 20.31 3.93
CA THR A 165 3.66 20.41 3.22
C THR A 165 2.71 21.38 3.94
N SER A 166 1.76 21.98 3.21
CA SER A 166 0.70 22.86 3.73
C SER A 166 -0.61 22.14 4.03
N VAL A 167 -0.83 20.98 3.41
CA VAL A 167 -2.03 20.16 3.51
C VAL A 167 -1.59 18.71 3.57
N THR A 168 -1.93 18.03 4.65
CA THR A 168 -1.57 16.63 4.87
C THR A 168 -2.74 15.66 4.80
N GLY A 169 -3.98 16.14 4.80
CA GLY A 169 -5.16 15.30 5.05
C GLY A 169 -5.28 14.77 6.49
N TRP A 170 -4.31 15.01 7.36
CA TRP A 170 -4.37 14.51 8.74
C TRP A 170 -5.52 15.13 9.53
N GLY A 171 -6.23 14.30 10.28
CA GLY A 171 -7.39 14.69 11.08
C GLY A 171 -8.68 14.84 10.27
N VAL A 172 -8.65 14.64 8.95
CA VAL A 172 -9.82 14.68 8.07
C VAL A 172 -10.48 13.30 8.06
N GLU A 173 -11.81 13.26 8.14
CA GLU A 173 -12.61 12.03 8.05
C GLU A 173 -12.94 11.72 6.59
N HIS A 174 -12.70 10.47 6.19
CA HIS A 174 -12.93 9.91 4.86
C HIS A 174 -13.98 8.78 4.93
N GLU A 175 -14.75 8.62 3.86
CA GLU A 175 -15.65 7.46 3.66
C GLU A 175 -14.98 6.46 2.71
N CYS A 176 -14.44 5.39 3.28
CA CYS A 176 -13.57 4.45 2.59
C CYS A 176 -14.25 3.10 2.33
N ILE A 177 -13.69 2.30 1.41
CA ILE A 177 -13.97 0.86 1.40
C ILE A 177 -13.49 0.19 2.69
N ASP A 178 -14.08 -0.96 3.04
CA ASP A 178 -13.56 -1.81 4.11
C ASP A 178 -12.31 -2.57 3.62
N PHE A 179 -11.17 -1.89 3.70
CA PHE A 179 -9.87 -2.44 3.29
C PHE A 179 -9.45 -3.66 4.12
N GLU A 180 -9.82 -3.72 5.39
CA GLU A 180 -9.54 -4.88 6.24
C GLU A 180 -10.30 -6.11 5.72
N ARG A 181 -11.56 -5.93 5.34
CA ARG A 181 -12.35 -7.00 4.73
C ARG A 181 -11.79 -7.43 3.37
N LEU A 182 -11.25 -6.49 2.58
CA LEU A 182 -10.59 -6.81 1.31
C LEU A 182 -9.35 -7.69 1.54
N ARG A 183 -8.50 -7.34 2.50
CA ARG A 183 -7.32 -8.15 2.84
C ARG A 183 -7.71 -9.51 3.39
N GLN A 184 -8.74 -9.58 4.24
CA GLN A 184 -9.24 -10.85 4.75
C GLN A 184 -9.75 -11.73 3.61
N PHE A 185 -10.44 -11.16 2.62
CA PHE A 185 -10.85 -11.92 1.44
C PHE A 185 -9.66 -12.53 0.69
N GLN A 186 -8.57 -11.78 0.49
CA GLN A 186 -7.35 -12.30 -0.14
C GLN A 186 -6.79 -13.51 0.65
N ILE A 187 -6.64 -13.36 1.98
CA ILE A 187 -6.15 -14.40 2.88
C ILE A 187 -7.06 -15.65 2.84
N ASP A 188 -8.38 -15.44 2.84
CA ASP A 188 -9.36 -16.53 2.80
C ASP A 188 -9.26 -17.32 1.48
N GLN A 189 -9.01 -16.66 0.35
CA GLN A 189 -8.84 -17.35 -0.93
C GLN A 189 -7.54 -18.14 -1.00
N GLU A 190 -6.44 -17.60 -0.48
CA GLU A 190 -5.19 -18.35 -0.33
C GLU A 190 -5.39 -19.59 0.55
N ALA A 191 -6.06 -19.44 1.70
CA ALA A 191 -6.35 -20.56 2.59
C ALA A 191 -7.20 -21.64 1.90
N LYS A 192 -8.19 -21.25 1.09
CA LYS A 192 -8.97 -22.20 0.28
C LYS A 192 -8.13 -22.90 -0.77
N TYR A 193 -7.31 -22.16 -1.52
CA TYR A 193 -6.39 -22.73 -2.50
C TYR A 193 -5.47 -23.81 -1.88
N ASN A 194 -4.99 -23.54 -0.65
CA ASN A 194 -4.14 -24.47 0.09
C ASN A 194 -4.86 -25.75 0.56
N MET A 195 -6.19 -25.80 0.46
CA MET A 195 -6.99 -26.99 0.76
C MET A 195 -7.48 -27.70 -0.51
N THR A 196 -7.30 -27.11 -1.70
CA THR A 196 -7.87 -27.61 -2.96
C THR A 196 -7.24 -28.94 -3.42
N TRP A 197 -5.98 -29.20 -3.07
CA TRP A 197 -5.21 -30.36 -3.57
C TRP A 197 -4.75 -31.31 -2.45
N GLN A 198 -5.56 -31.43 -1.38
CA GLN A 198 -5.33 -32.37 -0.28
C GLN A 198 -5.65 -33.81 -0.65
#